data_AF-Q2JU98-F1
#
_entry.id   AF-Q2JU98-F1
#
_cell.length_a   1.000
_cell.length_b   1.000
_cell.length_c   1.000
_cell.angle_alpha   90.00
_cell.angle_beta   90.00
_cell.angle_gamma   90.00
#
_symmetry.space_group_name_H-M   'P 1'
#
loop_
_entity.id
_entity.type
_entity.pdbx_description
1 polymer ?
#
loop_
_entity_poly.entity_id
_entity_poly.type
_entity_poly.pdbx_seq_one_letter_code
_entity_poly.pdbx_strand_id
1 'polypeptide(L)' 'MTVNWRNLKMNRQTVWVKGETRNHQGHFIPQSEYTLVDVDQNGWALICVDNARCYYVDPDQLRFEAG' A
#
# COMPACT_ATOMS: atom_id res chain seq x y z
N MET A 1 4.52 -19.47 -4.56
CA MET A 1 3.96 -18.62 -5.63
C MET A 1 4.72 -17.31 -5.59
N THR A 2 5.64 -17.10 -6.53
CA THR A 2 6.49 -15.90 -6.54
C THR A 2 5.70 -14.78 -7.20
N VAL A 3 5.26 -13.78 -6.43
CA VAL A 3 4.64 -12.59 -7.00
C VAL A 3 5.67 -11.90 -7.89
N ASN A 4 5.36 -11.77 -9.18
CA ASN A 4 6.28 -11.20 -10.16
C ASN A 4 6.08 -9.68 -10.22
N TRP A 5 6.84 -8.96 -9.40
CA TRP A 5 6.71 -7.52 -9.16
C TRP A 5 6.90 -6.63 -10.39
N ARG A 6 7.52 -7.14 -11.47
CA ARG A 6 7.76 -6.37 -12.72
C ARG A 6 6.47 -6.02 -13.49
N ASN A 7 5.39 -6.80 -13.32
CA ASN A 7 4.12 -6.56 -14.01
C ASN A 7 3.13 -5.67 -13.22
N LEU A 8 3.46 -5.27 -12.00
CA LEU A 8 2.59 -4.41 -11.17
C LEU A 8 2.65 -2.93 -11.56
N LYS A 9 3.70 -2.48 -12.28
CA LYS A 9 3.82 -1.09 -12.73
C LYS A 9 2.65 -0.60 -13.62
N MET A 10 1.86 -1.51 -14.19
CA MET A 10 0.67 -1.17 -14.98
C MET A 10 -0.66 -1.55 -14.30
N ASN A 11 -0.63 -2.24 -13.16
CA ASN A 11 -1.83 -2.72 -12.49
C ASN A 11 -1.87 -2.18 -11.06
N ARG A 12 -2.40 -0.95 -10.93
CA ARG A 12 -2.72 -0.31 -9.66
C ARG A 12 -3.58 -1.28 -8.84
N GLN A 13 -3.00 -1.89 -7.82
CA GLN A 13 -3.70 -2.85 -6.98
C GLN A 13 -4.41 -2.11 -5.85
N THR A 14 -5.70 -2.41 -5.68
CA THR A 14 -6.45 -1.99 -4.52
C THR A 14 -5.97 -2.76 -3.28
N VAL A 15 -5.69 -2.03 -2.20
CA VAL A 15 -5.28 -2.56 -0.90
C VAL A 15 -6.06 -1.88 0.21
N TRP A 16 -6.36 -2.64 1.25
CA TRP A 16 -6.93 -2.14 2.49
C TRP A 16 -5.85 -2.01 3.55
N VAL A 17 -5.83 -0.88 4.25
CA VAL A 17 -4.99 -0.70 5.44
C VAL A 17 -5.70 -1.23 6.67
N LYS A 18 -4.97 -1.89 7.56
CA LYS A 18 -5.48 -2.27 8.90
C LYS A 18 -5.64 -1.03 9.78
N GLY A 19 -6.53 -1.06 10.77
CA GLY A 19 -6.75 0.08 11.68
C GLY A 19 -5.52 0.48 12.50
N GLU A 20 -4.62 -0.46 12.80
CA GLU A 20 -3.34 -0.17 13.45
C GLU A 20 -2.23 0.34 12.52
N THR A 21 -2.53 0.58 11.23
CA THR A 21 -1.51 0.96 10.24
C THR A 21 -0.96 2.35 10.53
N ARG A 22 0.37 2.45 10.59
CA ARG A 22 1.06 3.72 10.77
C ARG A 22 1.92 4.05 9.55
N ASN A 23 2.05 5.34 9.26
CA ASN A 23 3.00 5.79 8.27
C ASN A 23 4.42 5.85 8.82
N HIS A 24 5.38 6.16 7.95
CA HIS A 24 6.79 6.31 8.32
C HIS A 24 7.06 7.37 9.42
N GLN A 25 6.10 8.28 9.68
CA GLN A 25 6.19 9.28 10.76
C GLN A 25 5.52 8.81 12.07
N GLY A 26 4.96 7.60 12.11
CA GLY A 26 4.26 7.05 13.27
C GLY A 26 2.80 7.50 13.41
N HIS A 27 2.25 8.23 12.42
CA HIS A 27 0.85 8.66 12.42
C HIS A 27 -0.06 7.55 11.90
N PHE A 28 -1.25 7.42 12.50
CA PHE A 28 -2.26 6.49 12.04
C PHE A 28 -2.78 6.86 10.65
N ILE A 29 -2.93 5.86 9.80
CA ILE A 29 -3.55 6.00 8.49
C ILE A 29 -5.04 5.63 8.60
N PRO A 30 -5.95 6.45 8.03
CA PRO A 30 -7.38 6.13 8.04
C PRO A 30 -7.66 4.76 7.41
N GLN A 31 -8.44 3.93 8.08
CA GLN A 31 -8.89 2.65 7.55
C GLN A 31 -9.82 2.88 6.35
N SER A 32 -9.28 2.65 5.16
CA SER A 32 -9.96 2.89 3.88
C SER A 32 -9.31 2.03 2.80
N GLU A 33 -9.89 2.12 1.60
CA GLU A 33 -9.35 1.54 0.38
C GLU A 33 -8.29 2.48 -0.21
N TYR A 34 -7.15 1.92 -0.60
CA TYR A 34 -6.06 2.66 -1.22
C TYR A 34 -5.58 1.94 -2.47
N THR A 35 -4.97 2.70 -3.36
CA THR A 35 -4.19 2.12 -4.46
C THR A 35 -2.73 1.94 -4.04
N LEU A 36 -2.20 0.73 -4.14
CA LEU A 36 -0.77 0.47 -4.07
C LEU A 36 -0.11 0.97 -5.37
N VAL A 37 0.77 1.96 -5.23
CA VAL A 37 1.46 2.60 -6.35
C VAL A 37 2.85 2.02 -6.54
N ASP A 38 3.61 1.83 -5.46
CA ASP A 38 4.95 1.28 -5.52
C ASP A 38 5.34 0.62 -4.19
N VAL A 39 6.36 -0.23 -4.24
CA VAL A 39 7.07 -0.69 -3.05
C VAL A 39 8.53 -0.30 -3.25
N ASP A 40 9.02 0.59 -2.39
CA ASP A 40 10.36 1.11 -2.50
C ASP A 40 11.43 0.05 -2.14
N GLN A 41 12.69 0.35 -2.46
CA GLN A 41 13.81 -0.56 -2.21
C GLN A 41 14.17 -0.67 -0.72
N ASN A 42 13.63 0.21 0.13
CA ASN A 42 13.84 0.23 1.57
C ASN A 42 12.76 -0.59 2.31
N GLY A 43 11.81 -1.18 1.59
CA GLY A 43 10.74 -2.01 2.15
C GLY A 43 9.46 -1.25 2.52
N TRP A 44 9.26 -0.03 2.03
CA TRP A 44 8.03 0.75 2.26
C TRP A 44 7.06 0.66 1.08
N ALA A 45 5.78 0.49 1.37
CA ALA A 45 4.73 0.57 0.37
C ALA A 45 4.18 2.00 0.26
N LEU A 46 4.14 2.53 -0.96
CA LEU A 46 3.47 3.79 -1.29
C LEU A 46 2.02 3.50 -1.68
N ILE A 47 1.09 3.94 -0.84
CA ILE A 47 -0.35 3.83 -1.07
C ILE A 47 -0.97 5.20 -1.29
N CYS A 48 -1.98 5.32 -2.16
CA CYS A 48 -2.63 6.60 -2.44
C CYS A 48 -4.16 6.49 -2.41
N VAL A 49 -4.82 7.51 -1.85
CA VAL A 49 -6.27 7.74 -1.98
C VAL A 49 -6.50 8.62 -3.21
N ASP A 50 -7.34 8.16 -4.14
CA ASP A 50 -7.75 8.89 -5.34
C ASP A 50 -6.60 9.50 -6.17
N ASN A 51 -5.40 8.92 -6.09
CA ASN A 51 -4.15 9.45 -6.64
C ASN A 51 -3.78 10.89 -6.19
N ALA A 52 -4.42 11.41 -5.13
CA ALA A 52 -4.22 12.78 -4.65
C ALA A 52 -3.41 12.85 -3.36
N ARG A 53 -3.60 11.89 -2.44
CA ARG A 53 -2.89 11.85 -1.15
C ARG A 53 -2.27 10.48 -0.93
N CYS A 54 -0.96 10.46 -0.78
CA CYS A 54 -0.19 9.23 -0.65
C CYS A 54 0.51 9.12 0.70
N TYR A 55 0.70 7.88 1.14
CA TYR A 55 1.32 7.53 2.41
C TYR A 55 2.32 6.40 2.19
N TYR A 56 3.46 6.50 2.86
CA TYR A 56 4.38 5.38 3.00
C TYR A 56 4.01 4.58 4.25
N VAL A 57 3.69 3.31 4.06
CA VAL A 57 3.28 2.38 5.13
C VAL A 57 4.05 1.07 5.05
N ASP A 58 4.04 0.33 6.15
CA ASP A 58 4.59 -1.03 6.19
C ASP A 58 3.74 -1.97 5.30
N PRO A 59 4.32 -2.64 4.29
CA PRO A 59 3.62 -3.57 3.42
C PRO A 59 2.91 -4.71 4.17
N ASP A 60 3.43 -5.15 5.32
CA ASP A 60 2.82 -6.23 6.12
C ASP A 60 1.52 -5.79 6.81
N GLN A 61 1.30 -4.48 6.89
CA GLN A 61 0.07 -3.89 7.40
C GLN A 61 -1.00 -3.68 6.32
N LEU A 62 -0.69 -3.98 5.06
CA LEU A 62 -1.64 -4.00 3.95
C LEU A 62 -2.36 -5.35 3.85
N ARG A 63 -3.62 -5.29 3.44
CA ARG A 63 -4.42 -6.44 3.03
C ARG A 63 -4.81 -6.28 1.58
N PHE A 64 -4.37 -7.21 0.76
CA PHE A 64 -4.86 -7.35 -0.60
C PHE A 64 -6.21 -8.05 -0.51
N GLU A 65 -7.26 -7.49 -1.14
CA GLU A 65 -8.46 -8.28 -1.37
C GLU A 65 -8.08 -9.42 -2.29
N ALA A 66 -8.13 -10.64 -1.76
CA ALA A 66 -8.06 -11.83 -2.57
C ALA A 66 -9.39 -11.89 -3.35
N GLY A 67 -9.37 -11.44 -4.60
CA GLY A 67 -10.41 -11.78 -5.57
C GLY A 67 -10.48 -13.29 -5.77
#